data_AF-A0A7S3E4L0-F1
#
_entry.id   AF-A0A7S3E4L0-F1
#
_cell.length_a   1.000
_cell.length_b   1.000
_cell.length_c   1.000
_cell.angle_alpha   90.00
_cell.angle_beta   90.00
_cell.angle_gamma   90.00
#
_symmetry.space_group_name_H-M   'P 1'
#
loop_
_entity.id
_entity.type
_entity.pdbx_description
1 polymer ?
#
loop_
_entity_poly.entity_id
_entity_poly.type
_entity_poly.pdbx_seq_one_letter_code
_entity_poly.pdbx_strand_id
1 'polypeptide(L)'
;MLLRFVSLFFAFLTGYLELTPFLMLFFINMQWNAVFEIVLYTLVAFFVIVPIANEHMYWELDAYVAKECAALAATDPDMTDPDVCQTLQEWRYCGFSVMIGLIAIIIILTSYFIDNQCRRSFIDKRLIEEFQRRRERDLSRQKKDREDLLLSIFPKSVAQDLLNRQLLKDSSSSGVDSGSLRDINAQKTVARMHQNVTILFTDIVGFTAMSQLCEPYEVMHFLHGLFLEFDSMVDADARLWKVETIGDAFMVASGLGEDGSESDSEDSFIVLEGSKTASRGNTFKVKSEKFHKSSSHKSSALSAIRFGYAALREASSHVMPNGKQCQIRVGVHTGDVCSGVVGSRMPRYCLFGDTVNTASRMESTSLPGRMQVSEETQSLVSELISPSERALDGKSYDGSV
;
A
#
# COMPACT_ATOMS: atom_id res chain seq x y z
N MET A 1 -54.55 -15.34 -53.02
CA MET A 1 -54.16 -14.91 -51.64
C MET A 1 -52.73 -15.26 -51.27
N LEU A 2 -52.25 -16.47 -51.57
CA LEU A 2 -50.88 -16.91 -51.31
C LEU A 2 -49.82 -15.92 -51.84
N LEU A 3 -50.01 -15.38 -53.06
CA LEU A 3 -49.13 -14.35 -53.63
C LEU A 3 -49.11 -13.04 -52.82
N ARG A 4 -50.25 -12.65 -52.21
CA ARG A 4 -50.33 -11.47 -51.34
C ARG A 4 -49.68 -11.73 -49.99
N PHE A 5 -49.83 -12.93 -49.43
CA PHE A 5 -49.16 -13.33 -48.20
C PHE A 5 -47.64 -13.44 -48.40
N VAL A 6 -47.19 -14.05 -49.50
CA VAL A 6 -45.78 -14.09 -49.90
C VAL A 6 -45.25 -12.68 -50.17
N SER A 7 -46.04 -11.80 -50.80
CA SER A 7 -45.66 -10.40 -50.99
C SER A 7 -45.58 -9.63 -49.66
N LEU A 8 -46.50 -9.87 -48.71
CA LEU A 8 -46.46 -9.27 -47.36
C LEU A 8 -45.29 -9.81 -46.54
N PHE A 9 -44.98 -11.10 -46.69
CA PHE A 9 -43.82 -11.75 -46.09
C PHE A 9 -42.52 -11.15 -46.62
N PHE A 10 -42.37 -11.03 -47.94
CA PHE A 10 -41.20 -10.39 -48.53
C PHE A 10 -41.14 -8.91 -48.14
N ALA A 11 -42.26 -8.17 -48.15
CA ALA A 11 -42.27 -6.77 -47.72
C ALA A 11 -41.88 -6.60 -46.23
N PHE A 12 -42.35 -7.49 -45.35
CA PHE A 12 -41.99 -7.48 -43.94
C PHE A 12 -40.53 -7.90 -43.73
N LEU A 13 -40.05 -8.93 -44.42
CA LEU A 13 -38.66 -9.40 -44.34
C LEU A 13 -37.70 -8.32 -44.86
N THR A 14 -38.03 -7.68 -45.98
CA THR A 14 -37.26 -6.55 -46.53
C THR A 14 -37.29 -5.37 -45.57
N GLY A 15 -38.45 -4.99 -45.03
CA GLY A 15 -38.57 -3.93 -44.03
C GLY A 15 -37.80 -4.22 -42.75
N TYR A 16 -37.80 -5.47 -42.28
CA TYR A 16 -37.04 -5.91 -41.12
C TYR A 16 -35.52 -5.85 -41.36
N LEU A 17 -35.07 -6.32 -42.53
CA LEU A 17 -33.66 -6.24 -42.94
C LEU A 17 -33.20 -4.78 -43.11
N GLU A 18 -34.07 -3.89 -43.59
CA GLU A 18 -33.79 -2.44 -43.67
C GLU A 18 -33.79 -1.75 -42.29
N LEU A 19 -34.61 -2.21 -41.34
CA LEU A 19 -34.65 -1.72 -39.96
C LEU A 19 -33.51 -2.28 -39.08
N THR A 20 -32.92 -3.41 -39.47
CA THR A 20 -31.81 -4.06 -38.74
C THR A 20 -30.63 -3.12 -38.46
N PRO A 21 -30.08 -2.36 -39.43
CA PRO A 21 -29.00 -1.40 -39.16
C PRO A 21 -29.41 -0.27 -38.21
N PHE A 22 -30.68 0.16 -38.19
CA PHE A 22 -31.18 1.16 -37.25
C PHE A 22 -31.35 0.59 -35.83
N LEU A 23 -31.81 -0.66 -35.70
CA LEU A 23 -31.89 -1.37 -34.43
C LEU A 23 -30.50 -1.57 -33.82
N MET A 24 -29.49 -1.93 -34.63
CA MET A 24 -28.09 -2.03 -34.17
C MET A 24 -27.56 -0.71 -33.61
N LEU A 25 -27.99 0.44 -34.17
CA LEU A 25 -27.60 1.76 -33.72
C LEU A 25 -28.28 2.16 -32.39
N PHE A 26 -29.54 1.75 -32.20
CA PHE A 26 -30.28 1.95 -30.95
C PHE A 26 -29.74 1.06 -29.81
N PHE A 27 -29.24 -0.13 -30.15
CA PHE A 27 -28.71 -1.12 -29.20
C PHE A 27 -27.18 -1.17 -29.12
N ILE A 28 -26.49 -0.10 -29.56
CA ILE A 28 -25.02 -0.07 -29.65
C ILE A 28 -24.29 -0.31 -28.31
N ASN A 29 -24.98 -0.07 -27.18
CA ASN A 29 -24.48 -0.31 -25.82
C ASN A 29 -25.12 -1.53 -25.13
N MET A 30 -25.99 -2.27 -25.83
CA MET A 30 -26.60 -3.49 -25.32
C MET A 30 -25.77 -4.70 -25.72
N GLN A 31 -25.72 -5.70 -24.84
CA GLN A 31 -25.04 -6.95 -25.14
C GLN A 31 -25.71 -7.63 -26.35
N TRP A 32 -24.92 -8.12 -27.29
CA TRP A 32 -25.37 -8.79 -28.53
C TRP A 32 -26.44 -9.86 -28.29
N ASN A 33 -26.42 -10.51 -27.12
CA ASN A 33 -27.39 -11.52 -26.71
C ASN A 33 -28.81 -10.98 -26.58
N ALA A 34 -28.97 -9.78 -26.02
CA ALA A 34 -30.30 -9.20 -25.81
C ALA A 34 -30.86 -8.58 -27.10
N VAL A 35 -30.00 -8.14 -28.02
CA VAL A 35 -30.41 -7.76 -29.39
C VAL A 35 -30.98 -8.98 -30.11
N PHE A 36 -30.29 -10.11 -30.02
CA PHE A 36 -30.71 -11.34 -30.68
C PHE A 36 -32.01 -11.91 -30.09
N GLU A 37 -32.20 -11.80 -28.78
CA GLU A 37 -33.42 -12.20 -28.09
C GLU A 37 -34.64 -11.37 -28.53
N ILE A 38 -34.48 -10.04 -28.62
CA ILE A 38 -35.53 -9.14 -29.15
C ILE A 38 -35.85 -9.46 -30.61
N VAL A 39 -34.82 -9.71 -31.43
CA VAL A 39 -34.98 -10.12 -32.83
C VAL A 39 -35.77 -11.43 -32.93
N LEU A 40 -35.44 -12.42 -32.10
CA LEU A 40 -36.13 -13.70 -32.07
C LEU A 40 -37.60 -13.54 -31.61
N TYR A 41 -37.85 -12.77 -30.55
CA TYR A 41 -39.22 -12.54 -30.06
C TYR A 41 -40.08 -11.77 -31.06
N THR A 42 -39.51 -10.81 -31.78
CA THR A 42 -40.23 -10.09 -32.84
C THR A 42 -40.57 -10.98 -34.02
N LEU A 43 -39.65 -11.88 -34.42
CA LEU A 43 -39.93 -12.88 -35.45
C LEU A 43 -41.00 -13.89 -34.98
N VAL A 44 -40.90 -14.43 -33.76
CA VAL A 44 -41.90 -15.36 -33.21
C VAL A 44 -43.27 -14.68 -33.10
N ALA A 45 -43.33 -13.43 -32.63
CA ALA A 45 -44.58 -12.66 -32.56
C ALA A 45 -45.19 -12.48 -33.96
N PHE A 46 -44.38 -12.20 -34.98
CA PHE A 46 -44.87 -12.03 -36.33
C PHE A 46 -45.30 -13.34 -37.00
N PHE A 47 -44.58 -14.45 -36.78
CA PHE A 47 -44.88 -15.74 -37.43
C PHE A 47 -45.92 -16.58 -36.70
N VAL A 48 -46.11 -16.36 -35.40
CA VAL A 48 -47.02 -17.16 -34.56
C VAL A 48 -48.21 -16.33 -34.10
N ILE A 49 -47.98 -15.14 -33.53
CA ILE A 49 -49.05 -14.36 -32.88
C ILE A 49 -49.89 -13.61 -33.91
N VAL A 50 -49.28 -12.94 -34.90
CA VAL A 50 -50.03 -12.18 -35.92
C VAL A 50 -50.97 -13.07 -36.73
N PRO A 51 -50.57 -14.29 -37.16
CA PRO A 51 -51.50 -15.20 -37.80
C PRO A 51 -52.63 -15.61 -36.87
N ILE A 52 -52.34 -16.06 -35.64
CA ILE A 52 -53.34 -16.52 -34.66
C ILE A 52 -54.34 -15.42 -34.28
N ALA A 53 -53.87 -14.18 -34.10
CA ALA A 53 -54.70 -13.04 -33.68
C ALA A 53 -55.57 -12.49 -34.82
N ASN A 54 -55.11 -12.57 -36.08
CA ASN A 54 -55.93 -12.28 -37.23
C ASN A 54 -56.63 -13.56 -37.70
N GLU A 55 -57.67 -13.95 -36.95
CA GLU A 55 -58.56 -15.05 -37.34
C GLU A 55 -58.93 -14.93 -38.83
N HIS A 56 -59.30 -13.73 -39.31
CA HIS A 56 -59.69 -13.42 -40.70
C HIS A 56 -58.73 -13.91 -41.79
N MET A 57 -57.42 -14.00 -41.50
CA MET A 57 -56.43 -14.44 -42.49
C MET A 57 -56.53 -15.95 -42.78
N TYR A 58 -57.04 -16.74 -41.82
CA TYR A 58 -57.19 -18.19 -41.98
C TYR A 58 -58.46 -18.57 -42.74
N TRP A 59 -59.59 -17.93 -42.46
CA TRP A 59 -60.87 -18.28 -43.09
C TRP A 59 -61.00 -17.77 -44.53
N GLU A 60 -60.38 -16.63 -44.87
CA GLU A 60 -60.38 -16.17 -46.25
C GLU A 60 -59.52 -17.05 -47.17
N LEU A 61 -58.51 -17.74 -46.63
CA LEU A 61 -57.70 -18.70 -47.39
C LEU A 61 -58.47 -20.01 -47.62
N ASP A 62 -59.21 -20.50 -46.62
CA ASP A 62 -60.13 -21.64 -46.80
C ASP A 62 -61.25 -21.31 -47.80
N ALA A 63 -61.78 -20.08 -47.74
CA ALA A 63 -62.74 -19.58 -48.73
C ALA A 63 -62.12 -19.44 -50.12
N TYR A 64 -60.84 -19.04 -50.24
CA TYR A 64 -60.11 -18.90 -51.51
C TYR A 64 -59.76 -20.27 -52.13
N VAL A 65 -59.26 -21.22 -51.34
CA VAL A 65 -58.97 -22.60 -51.78
C VAL A 65 -60.26 -23.32 -52.15
N ALA A 66 -61.33 -23.17 -51.37
CA ALA A 66 -62.66 -23.69 -51.74
C ALA A 66 -63.16 -23.07 -53.06
N LYS A 67 -62.88 -21.78 -53.32
CA LYS A 67 -63.22 -21.09 -54.57
C LYS A 67 -62.39 -21.55 -55.76
N GLU A 68 -61.09 -21.78 -55.57
CA GLU A 68 -60.17 -22.26 -56.61
C GLU A 68 -60.43 -23.73 -56.96
N CYS A 69 -60.70 -24.60 -55.96
CA CYS A 69 -61.16 -25.97 -56.16
C CYS A 69 -62.52 -26.00 -56.89
N ALA A 70 -63.45 -25.10 -56.53
CA ALA A 70 -64.73 -24.96 -57.23
C ALA A 70 -64.59 -24.39 -58.65
N ALA A 71 -63.62 -23.51 -58.90
CA ALA A 71 -63.34 -22.95 -60.22
C ALA A 71 -62.65 -23.97 -61.16
N LEU A 72 -61.71 -24.78 -60.65
CA LEU A 72 -61.13 -25.89 -61.42
C LEU A 72 -62.18 -26.95 -61.77
N ALA A 73 -63.06 -27.31 -60.82
CA ALA A 73 -64.17 -28.24 -61.06
C ALA A 73 -65.16 -27.77 -62.15
N ALA A 74 -65.23 -26.46 -62.42
CA ALA A 74 -66.10 -25.88 -63.45
C ALA A 74 -65.48 -25.89 -64.86
N THR A 75 -64.17 -26.13 -64.99
CA THR A 75 -63.44 -26.01 -66.28
C THR A 75 -63.12 -27.36 -66.93
N ASP A 76 -63.05 -28.44 -66.15
CA ASP A 76 -62.92 -29.82 -66.66
C ASP A 76 -63.55 -30.83 -65.67
N PRO A 77 -64.69 -31.48 -66.00
CA PRO A 77 -65.45 -32.30 -65.05
C PRO A 77 -64.84 -33.69 -64.77
N ASP A 78 -63.75 -34.08 -65.42
CA ASP A 78 -63.05 -35.35 -65.18
C ASP A 78 -61.88 -35.22 -64.18
N MET A 79 -61.68 -34.02 -63.63
CA MET A 79 -60.57 -33.68 -62.73
C MET A 79 -61.05 -33.18 -61.35
N THR A 80 -62.19 -33.68 -60.88
CA THR A 80 -62.58 -33.57 -59.46
C THR A 80 -62.10 -34.80 -58.70
N ASP A 81 -60.78 -34.94 -58.56
CA ASP A 81 -60.23 -35.93 -57.65
C ASP A 81 -60.14 -35.30 -56.24
N PRO A 82 -60.89 -35.79 -55.23
CA PRO A 82 -60.78 -35.33 -53.84
C PRO A 82 -59.33 -35.32 -53.31
N ASP A 83 -58.45 -36.06 -53.98
CA ASP A 83 -57.02 -36.14 -53.74
C ASP A 83 -56.29 -34.79 -53.84
N VAL A 84 -56.64 -33.88 -54.76
CA VAL A 84 -55.90 -32.59 -54.92
C VAL A 84 -56.13 -31.66 -53.73
N CYS A 85 -57.37 -31.60 -53.24
CA CYS A 85 -57.74 -30.77 -52.09
C CYS A 85 -57.16 -31.35 -50.78
N GLN A 86 -57.20 -32.68 -50.63
CA GLN A 86 -56.57 -33.37 -49.52
C GLN A 86 -55.04 -33.18 -49.53
N THR A 87 -54.41 -33.27 -50.69
CA THR A 87 -52.97 -33.05 -50.87
C THR A 87 -52.60 -31.63 -50.42
N LEU A 88 -53.29 -30.59 -50.88
CA LEU A 88 -53.04 -29.20 -50.46
C LEU A 88 -53.21 -28.99 -48.93
N GLN A 89 -54.18 -29.66 -48.32
CA GLN A 89 -54.39 -29.61 -46.87
C GLN A 89 -53.27 -30.33 -46.10
N GLU A 90 -52.75 -31.45 -46.61
CA GLU A 90 -51.59 -32.14 -46.08
C GLU A 90 -50.30 -31.31 -46.20
N TRP A 91 -50.08 -30.62 -47.32
CA TRP A 91 -48.97 -29.67 -47.50
C TRP A 91 -49.04 -28.51 -46.48
N ARG A 92 -50.24 -28.06 -46.10
CA ARG A 92 -50.45 -27.02 -45.08
C ARG A 92 -49.99 -27.49 -43.69
N TYR A 93 -50.45 -28.65 -43.22
CA TYR A 93 -50.05 -29.18 -41.92
C TYR A 93 -48.56 -29.54 -41.88
N CYS A 94 -48.02 -30.05 -43.00
CA CYS A 94 -46.59 -30.30 -43.16
C CYS A 94 -45.79 -28.99 -43.06
N GLY A 95 -46.22 -27.93 -43.74
CA GLY A 95 -45.57 -26.62 -43.69
C GLY A 95 -45.54 -26.01 -42.28
N PHE A 96 -46.66 -26.07 -41.54
CA PHE A 96 -46.70 -25.61 -40.14
C PHE A 96 -45.82 -26.45 -39.21
N SER A 97 -45.82 -27.78 -39.38
CA SER A 97 -44.98 -28.68 -38.59
C SER A 97 -43.49 -28.40 -38.82
N VAL A 98 -43.09 -28.17 -40.07
CA VAL A 98 -41.71 -27.79 -40.43
C VAL A 98 -41.35 -26.43 -39.84
N MET A 99 -42.24 -25.44 -39.89
CA MET A 99 -42.01 -24.12 -39.29
C MET A 99 -41.82 -24.19 -37.77
N ILE A 100 -42.67 -24.94 -37.07
CA ILE A 100 -42.55 -25.14 -35.62
C ILE A 100 -41.24 -25.87 -35.28
N GLY A 101 -40.86 -26.87 -36.09
CA GLY A 101 -39.58 -27.58 -35.94
C GLY A 101 -38.37 -26.65 -36.10
N LEU A 102 -38.39 -25.75 -37.09
CA LEU A 102 -37.33 -24.76 -37.30
C LEU A 102 -37.23 -23.77 -36.14
N ILE A 103 -38.36 -23.29 -35.62
CA ILE A 103 -38.38 -22.40 -34.45
C ILE A 103 -37.80 -23.10 -33.22
N ALA A 104 -38.18 -24.36 -32.98
CA ALA A 104 -37.65 -25.15 -31.86
C ALA A 104 -36.13 -25.35 -31.96
N ILE A 105 -35.62 -25.65 -33.17
CA ILE A 105 -34.17 -25.78 -33.41
C ILE A 105 -33.45 -24.45 -33.14
N ILE A 106 -34.00 -23.32 -33.61
CA ILE A 106 -33.44 -22.00 -33.36
C ILE A 106 -33.36 -21.72 -31.86
N ILE A 107 -34.44 -21.98 -31.09
CA ILE A 107 -34.46 -21.80 -29.63
C ILE A 107 -33.40 -22.67 -28.93
N ILE A 108 -33.20 -23.91 -29.36
CA ILE A 108 -32.17 -24.79 -28.79
C ILE A 108 -30.77 -24.25 -29.08
N LEU A 109 -30.52 -23.79 -30.30
CA LEU A 109 -29.23 -23.22 -30.71
C LEU A 109 -28.93 -21.90 -29.97
N THR A 110 -29.94 -21.04 -29.79
CA THR A 110 -29.79 -19.79 -29.03
C THR A 110 -29.45 -20.08 -27.58
N SER A 111 -30.19 -21.00 -26.95
CA SER A 111 -29.97 -21.43 -25.56
C SER A 111 -28.55 -21.99 -25.36
N TYR A 112 -28.09 -22.85 -26.27
CA TYR A 112 -26.73 -23.37 -26.25
C TYR A 112 -25.67 -22.27 -26.35
N PHE A 113 -25.87 -21.31 -27.24
CA PHE A 113 -24.91 -20.22 -27.44
C PHE A 113 -24.86 -19.27 -26.24
N ILE A 114 -26.01 -18.95 -25.65
CA ILE A 114 -26.11 -18.14 -24.43
C ILE A 114 -25.39 -18.83 -23.27
N ASP A 115 -25.62 -20.13 -23.02
CA ASP A 115 -24.93 -20.86 -21.95
C ASP A 115 -23.41 -20.86 -22.15
N ASN A 116 -22.95 -21.13 -23.38
CA ASN A 116 -21.53 -21.12 -23.71
C ASN A 116 -20.89 -19.72 -23.50
N GLN A 117 -21.58 -18.65 -23.88
CA GLN A 117 -21.09 -17.28 -23.65
C GLN A 117 -21.11 -16.88 -22.17
N CYS A 118 -22.16 -17.24 -21.43
CA CYS A 118 -22.24 -17.03 -19.99
C CYS A 118 -21.09 -17.73 -19.26
N ARG A 119 -20.78 -18.98 -19.62
CA ARG A 119 -19.64 -19.72 -19.07
C ARG A 119 -18.31 -19.03 -19.36
N ARG A 120 -18.07 -18.55 -20.58
CA ARG A 120 -16.85 -17.82 -20.94
C ARG A 120 -16.72 -16.51 -20.13
N SER A 121 -17.79 -15.73 -20.08
CA SER A 121 -17.82 -14.46 -19.33
C SER A 121 -17.58 -14.67 -17.83
N PHE A 122 -18.09 -15.77 -17.27
CA PHE A 122 -17.85 -16.12 -15.88
C PHE A 122 -16.37 -16.46 -15.63
N ILE A 123 -15.75 -17.25 -16.51
CA ILE A 123 -14.33 -17.60 -16.41
C ILE A 123 -13.46 -16.34 -16.51
N ASP A 124 -13.73 -15.48 -17.48
CA ASP A 124 -12.95 -14.25 -17.69
C ASP A 124 -13.06 -13.31 -16.48
N LYS A 125 -14.25 -13.11 -15.92
CA LYS A 125 -14.46 -12.32 -14.70
C LYS A 125 -13.66 -12.89 -13.52
N ARG A 126 -13.77 -14.20 -13.29
CA ARG A 126 -13.08 -14.88 -12.20
C ARG A 126 -11.56 -14.80 -12.36
N LEU A 127 -11.06 -14.89 -13.59
CA LEU A 127 -9.64 -14.78 -13.90
C LEU A 127 -9.12 -13.36 -13.61
N ILE A 128 -9.84 -12.34 -14.05
CA ILE A 128 -9.49 -10.93 -13.80
C ILE A 128 -9.50 -10.63 -12.29
N GLU A 129 -10.51 -11.08 -11.56
CA GLU A 129 -10.59 -10.92 -10.10
C GLU A 129 -9.38 -11.56 -9.39
N GLU A 130 -9.00 -12.78 -9.77
CA GLU A 130 -7.83 -13.44 -9.18
C GLU A 130 -6.52 -12.74 -9.52
N PHE A 131 -6.36 -12.24 -10.75
CA PHE A 131 -5.20 -11.43 -11.13
C PHE A 131 -5.13 -10.10 -10.36
N GLN A 132 -6.26 -9.43 -10.17
CA GLN A 132 -6.34 -8.21 -9.36
C GLN A 132 -5.94 -8.48 -7.91
N ARG A 133 -6.50 -9.54 -7.28
CA ARG A 133 -6.14 -9.93 -5.92
C ARG A 133 -4.67 -10.30 -5.79
N ARG A 134 -4.08 -10.99 -6.77
CA ARG A 134 -2.64 -11.29 -6.80
C ARG A 134 -1.82 -10.01 -6.82
N ARG A 135 -2.14 -9.10 -7.74
CA ARG A 135 -1.45 -7.82 -7.88
C ARG A 135 -1.56 -6.96 -6.62
N GLU A 136 -2.74 -6.90 -6.00
CA GLU A 136 -2.96 -6.19 -4.75
C GLU A 136 -2.14 -6.79 -3.59
N ARG A 137 -2.08 -8.12 -3.49
CA ARG A 137 -1.23 -8.80 -2.50
C ARG A 137 0.25 -8.52 -2.72
N ASP A 138 0.71 -8.57 -3.95
CA ASP A 138 2.12 -8.33 -4.29
C ASP A 138 2.50 -6.88 -4.01
N LEU A 139 1.64 -5.92 -4.36
CA LEU A 139 1.84 -4.51 -4.03
C LEU A 139 1.83 -4.26 -2.51
N SER A 140 0.95 -4.95 -1.77
CA SER A 140 0.87 -4.84 -0.31
C SER A 140 2.12 -5.41 0.36
N ARG A 141 2.66 -6.51 -0.17
CA ARG A 141 3.95 -7.08 0.28
C ARG A 141 5.09 -6.11 0.02
N GLN A 142 5.20 -5.58 -1.20
CA GLN A 142 6.23 -4.58 -1.53
C GLN A 142 6.14 -3.33 -0.64
N LYS A 143 4.91 -2.86 -0.36
CA LYS A 143 4.70 -1.72 0.54
C LYS A 143 5.18 -2.05 1.95
N LYS A 144 4.82 -3.22 2.48
CA LYS A 144 5.23 -3.66 3.81
C LYS A 144 6.75 -3.85 3.90
N ASP A 145 7.36 -4.55 2.94
CA ASP A 145 8.80 -4.79 2.91
C ASP A 145 9.59 -3.46 2.84
N ARG A 146 9.05 -2.47 2.11
CA ARG A 146 9.63 -1.12 2.05
C ARG A 146 9.50 -0.36 3.37
N GLU A 147 8.34 -0.44 4.02
CA GLU A 147 8.11 0.17 5.34
C GLU A 147 9.03 -0.47 6.40
N ASP A 148 9.13 -1.79 6.42
CA ASP A 148 9.98 -2.53 7.36
C ASP A 148 11.46 -2.17 7.18
N LEU A 149 11.94 -2.05 5.93
CA LEU A 149 13.31 -1.60 5.63
C LEU A 149 13.55 -0.15 6.10
N LEU A 150 12.59 0.76 5.89
CA LEU A 150 12.71 2.13 6.36
C LEU A 150 12.76 2.21 7.89
N LEU A 151 11.94 1.41 8.57
CA LEU A 151 11.89 1.31 10.03
C LEU A 151 13.16 0.68 10.63
N SER A 152 13.86 -0.16 9.88
CA SER A 152 15.16 -0.69 10.31
C SER A 152 16.29 0.35 10.29
N ILE A 153 16.11 1.46 9.57
CA ILE A 153 17.15 2.51 9.40
C ILE A 153 16.77 3.78 10.17
N PHE A 154 15.47 4.10 10.26
CA PHE A 154 14.97 5.36 10.81
C PHE A 154 13.96 5.12 11.95
N PRO A 155 13.91 6.03 12.94
CA PRO A 155 12.82 6.05 13.92
C PRO A 155 11.44 6.12 13.23
N LYS A 156 10.43 5.48 13.85
CA LYS A 156 9.05 5.41 13.32
C LYS A 156 8.49 6.78 12.88
N SER A 157 8.69 7.81 13.70
CA SER A 157 8.20 9.17 13.43
C SER A 157 8.85 9.81 12.18
N VAL A 158 10.13 9.50 11.93
CA VAL A 158 10.88 10.00 10.78
C VAL A 158 10.54 9.20 9.53
N ALA A 159 10.46 7.88 9.65
CA ALA A 159 10.08 6.99 8.55
C ALA A 159 8.68 7.32 8.02
N GLN A 160 7.72 7.58 8.91
CA GLN A 160 6.36 7.98 8.55
C GLN A 160 6.32 9.34 7.84
N ASP A 161 7.10 10.35 8.28
CA ASP A 161 7.19 11.63 7.57
C ASP A 161 7.80 11.46 6.17
N LEU A 162 8.85 10.66 6.02
CA LEU A 162 9.45 10.36 4.72
C LEU A 162 8.47 9.63 3.78
N LEU A 163 7.68 8.70 4.32
CA LEU A 163 6.63 8.00 3.58
C LEU A 163 5.53 8.96 3.11
N ASN A 164 5.05 9.82 4.01
CA ASN A 164 4.01 10.82 3.71
C ASN A 164 4.47 11.80 2.61
N ARG A 165 5.74 12.22 2.64
CA ARG A 165 6.32 13.08 1.59
C ARG A 165 6.43 12.39 0.23
N GLN A 166 6.72 11.10 0.20
CA GLN A 166 6.71 10.36 -1.06
C GLN A 166 5.30 10.26 -1.65
N LEU A 167 4.28 10.03 -0.83
CA LEU A 167 2.88 10.04 -1.28
C LEU A 167 2.49 11.39 -1.91
N LEU A 168 2.97 12.51 -1.35
CA LEU A 168 2.76 13.85 -1.92
C LEU A 168 3.50 14.05 -3.25
N LYS A 169 4.70 13.49 -3.42
CA LYS A 169 5.46 13.54 -4.67
C LYS A 169 4.85 12.65 -5.76
N ASP A 170 4.40 11.45 -5.41
CA ASP A 170 3.77 10.54 -6.37
C ASP A 170 2.45 11.11 -6.89
N SER A 171 1.69 11.80 -6.02
CA SER A 171 0.45 12.49 -6.37
C SER A 171 0.65 13.71 -7.28
N SER A 172 1.81 14.40 -7.18
CA SER A 172 2.14 15.56 -8.03
C SER A 172 2.80 15.17 -9.36
N SER A 173 3.25 13.93 -9.51
CA SER A 173 3.83 13.41 -10.77
C SER A 173 2.78 13.00 -11.83
N SER A 174 1.49 13.04 -11.50
CA SER A 174 0.39 12.68 -12.41
C SER A 174 -0.35 13.88 -13.02
N GLY A 175 0.09 15.11 -12.75
CA GLY A 175 -0.50 16.35 -13.29
C GLY A 175 0.39 17.02 -14.33
N VAL A 176 -0.16 17.24 -15.52
CA VAL A 176 0.45 17.90 -16.68
C VAL A 176 1.09 19.25 -16.32
N ASP A 177 2.28 19.49 -16.87
CA ASP A 177 3.03 20.75 -16.90
C ASP A 177 2.16 21.98 -17.22
N SER A 178 2.30 23.05 -16.43
CA SER A 178 2.45 24.43 -16.91
C SER A 178 2.72 25.41 -15.77
N GLY A 179 3.93 25.99 -15.78
CA GLY A 179 4.18 27.33 -15.21
C GLY A 179 4.76 27.41 -13.80
N SER A 180 6.06 27.10 -13.65
CA SER A 180 7.07 27.94 -12.96
C SER A 180 8.30 27.08 -12.62
N LEU A 181 9.22 27.02 -13.57
CA LEU A 181 10.57 26.49 -13.38
C LEU A 181 11.36 27.41 -12.44
N ARG A 182 11.36 27.16 -11.12
CA ARG A 182 12.44 27.66 -10.24
C ARG A 182 12.70 27.00 -8.88
N ASP A 183 11.89 26.06 -8.38
CA ASP A 183 12.10 25.53 -7.01
C ASP A 183 12.47 24.03 -6.92
N ILE A 184 13.28 23.51 -7.85
CA ILE A 184 13.68 22.09 -7.85
C ILE A 184 14.89 21.81 -6.92
N ASN A 185 15.52 22.82 -6.31
CA ASN A 185 16.76 22.63 -5.53
C ASN A 185 16.70 22.92 -4.03
N ALA A 186 15.52 23.07 -3.44
CA ALA A 186 15.40 22.94 -1.99
C ALA A 186 15.32 21.46 -1.62
N GLN A 187 16.47 20.78 -1.55
CA GLN A 187 16.56 19.47 -0.93
C GLN A 187 16.26 19.66 0.56
N LYS A 188 14.96 19.68 0.91
CA LYS A 188 14.43 20.05 2.22
C LYS A 188 15.01 19.12 3.28
N THR A 189 16.04 19.59 3.98
CA THR A 189 16.64 18.90 5.12
C THR A 189 15.57 18.71 6.18
N VAL A 190 15.33 17.47 6.59
CA VAL A 190 14.43 17.17 7.70
C VAL A 190 15.26 17.35 8.96
N ALA A 191 15.13 18.51 9.60
CA ALA A 191 15.74 18.78 10.91
C ALA A 191 14.64 19.03 11.94
N ARG A 192 14.78 18.48 13.14
CA ARG A 192 13.87 18.69 14.28
C ARG A 192 14.68 19.02 15.52
N MET A 193 14.14 19.85 16.39
CA MET A 193 14.73 20.12 17.70
C MET A 193 14.03 19.27 18.74
N HIS A 194 14.81 18.62 19.60
CA HIS A 194 14.32 17.79 20.70
C HIS A 194 14.89 18.36 21.99
N GLN A 195 14.02 18.56 22.98
CA GLN A 195 14.43 19.07 24.29
C GLN A 195 14.68 17.94 25.27
N ASN A 196 15.65 18.13 26.16
CA ASN A 196 15.94 17.20 27.27
C ASN A 196 16.17 15.74 26.83
N VAL A 197 16.88 15.54 25.72
CA VAL A 197 17.31 14.21 25.26
C VAL A 197 18.51 13.77 26.07
N THR A 198 18.51 12.53 26.53
CA THR A 198 19.66 11.95 27.24
C THR A 198 20.50 11.13 26.26
N ILE A 199 21.75 11.52 26.10
CA ILE A 199 22.72 10.86 25.23
C ILE A 199 23.69 10.05 26.08
N LEU A 200 23.93 8.82 25.67
CA LEU A 200 24.88 7.90 26.27
C LEU A 200 25.89 7.44 25.21
N PHE A 201 27.17 7.55 25.54
CA PHE A 201 28.27 6.98 24.78
C PHE A 201 28.93 5.87 25.57
N THR A 202 29.32 4.81 24.88
CA THR A 202 30.25 3.81 25.41
C THR A 202 31.49 3.73 24.53
N ASP A 203 32.61 3.30 25.10
CA ASP A 203 33.83 2.98 24.36
C ASP A 203 34.56 1.79 24.98
N ILE A 204 35.20 0.95 24.18
CA ILE A 204 35.88 -0.26 24.65
C ILE A 204 37.32 0.07 25.04
N VAL A 205 37.67 -0.22 26.30
CA VAL A 205 38.99 0.09 26.82
C VAL A 205 40.06 -0.79 26.16
N GLY A 206 40.96 -0.15 25.41
CA GLY A 206 42.09 -0.82 24.77
C GLY A 206 41.77 -1.48 23.44
N PHE A 207 40.60 -1.19 22.84
CA PHE A 207 40.20 -1.74 21.54
C PHE A 207 41.17 -1.38 20.41
N THR A 208 41.62 -0.12 20.32
CA THR A 208 42.57 0.29 19.28
C THR A 208 43.86 -0.52 19.34
N ALA A 209 44.39 -0.79 20.55
CA ALA A 209 45.59 -1.61 20.71
C ALA A 209 45.32 -3.10 20.38
N MET A 210 44.15 -3.61 20.77
CA MET A 210 43.75 -4.99 20.48
C MET A 210 43.54 -5.22 18.97
N SER A 211 42.86 -4.31 18.27
CA SER A 211 42.57 -4.43 16.84
C SER A 211 43.81 -4.36 15.95
N GLN A 212 44.91 -3.81 16.45
CA GLN A 212 46.21 -3.82 15.77
C GLN A 212 46.98 -5.16 15.95
N LEU A 213 46.63 -5.95 16.97
CA LEU A 213 47.37 -7.17 17.35
C LEU A 213 46.62 -8.45 17.02
N CYS A 214 45.29 -8.41 16.97
CA CYS A 214 44.43 -9.57 16.74
C CYS A 214 43.97 -9.67 15.28
N GLU A 215 43.56 -10.87 14.86
CA GLU A 215 43.07 -11.07 13.50
C GLU A 215 41.74 -10.33 13.27
N PRO A 216 41.53 -9.67 12.12
CA PRO A 216 40.34 -8.86 11.87
C PRO A 216 39.02 -9.61 12.06
N TYR A 217 39.00 -10.91 11.76
CA TYR A 217 37.83 -11.76 11.95
C TYR A 217 37.48 -11.94 13.44
N GLU A 218 38.48 -12.15 14.30
CA GLU A 218 38.26 -12.32 15.75
C GLU A 218 37.74 -11.03 16.38
N VAL A 219 38.32 -9.89 15.96
CA VAL A 219 37.88 -8.55 16.38
C VAL A 219 36.42 -8.31 15.97
N MET A 220 36.07 -8.63 14.73
CA MET A 220 34.70 -8.47 14.22
C MET A 220 33.71 -9.38 14.94
N HIS A 221 34.07 -10.65 15.18
CA HIS A 221 33.21 -11.61 15.88
C HIS A 221 32.93 -11.18 17.32
N PHE A 222 33.95 -10.72 18.04
CA PHE A 222 33.81 -10.16 19.38
C PHE A 222 32.90 -8.92 19.39
N LEU A 223 33.17 -7.95 18.50
CA LEU A 223 32.40 -6.71 18.44
C LEU A 223 30.93 -6.97 18.09
N HIS A 224 30.69 -7.88 17.15
CA HIS A 224 29.34 -8.30 16.78
C HIS A 224 28.60 -8.94 17.96
N GLY A 225 29.23 -9.85 18.70
CA GLY A 225 28.63 -10.47 19.88
C GLY A 225 28.25 -9.45 20.95
N LEU A 226 29.18 -8.54 21.29
CA LEU A 226 28.93 -7.50 22.29
C LEU A 226 27.78 -6.56 21.87
N PHE A 227 27.78 -6.12 20.61
CA PHE A 227 26.76 -5.20 20.11
C PHE A 227 25.40 -5.87 19.91
N LEU A 228 25.33 -7.17 19.65
CA LEU A 228 24.06 -7.90 19.65
C LEU A 228 23.38 -7.88 21.02
N GLU A 229 24.15 -8.06 22.10
CA GLU A 229 23.61 -7.96 23.45
C GLU A 229 23.17 -6.53 23.80
N PHE A 230 23.93 -5.53 23.34
CA PHE A 230 23.54 -4.13 23.50
C PHE A 230 22.25 -3.80 22.73
N ASP A 231 22.13 -4.30 21.50
CA ASP A 231 20.93 -4.14 20.68
C ASP A 231 19.70 -4.78 21.35
N SER A 232 19.84 -5.98 21.91
CA SER A 232 18.79 -6.65 22.70
C SER A 232 18.32 -5.81 23.90
N MET A 233 19.25 -5.14 24.58
CA MET A 233 18.92 -4.24 25.70
C MET A 233 18.22 -2.96 25.24
N VAL A 234 18.58 -2.41 24.06
CA VAL A 234 17.89 -1.26 23.47
C VAL A 234 16.48 -1.65 23.05
N ASP A 235 16.30 -2.80 22.41
CA ASP A 235 14.99 -3.30 21.95
C ASP A 235 14.01 -3.57 23.12
N ALA A 236 14.53 -3.84 24.31
CA ALA A 236 13.74 -4.06 25.52
C ALA A 236 13.10 -2.77 26.07
N ASP A 237 13.61 -1.57 25.76
CA ASP A 237 13.05 -0.28 26.21
C ASP A 237 12.75 0.64 25.03
N ALA A 238 11.46 0.85 24.76
CA ALA A 238 10.98 1.68 23.66
C ALA A 238 11.42 3.17 23.70
N ARG A 239 11.95 3.65 24.83
CA ARG A 239 12.51 5.01 24.94
C ARG A 239 13.93 5.12 24.40
N LEU A 240 14.66 4.00 24.36
CA LEU A 240 16.04 3.95 23.89
C LEU A 240 16.08 3.87 22.37
N TRP A 241 17.01 4.58 21.78
CA TRP A 241 17.26 4.55 20.36
C TRP A 241 18.75 4.50 20.08
N LYS A 242 19.18 3.48 19.34
CA LYS A 242 20.56 3.35 18.85
C LYS A 242 20.79 4.37 17.74
N VAL A 243 21.82 5.20 17.90
CA VAL A 243 22.14 6.27 16.94
C VAL A 243 23.03 5.73 15.83
N GLU A 244 24.33 5.72 16.08
CA GLU A 244 25.34 5.15 15.20
C GLU A 244 26.39 4.45 16.05
N THR A 245 27.14 3.56 15.42
CA THR A 245 28.37 3.01 16.00
C THR A 245 29.54 3.65 15.27
N ILE A 246 30.53 4.14 16.02
CA ILE A 246 31.74 4.74 15.45
C ILE A 246 32.91 3.90 15.96
N GLY A 247 33.38 2.96 15.13
CA GLY A 247 34.39 2.00 15.56
C GLY A 247 33.85 1.10 16.68
N ASP A 248 34.49 1.16 17.84
CA ASP A 248 34.12 0.45 19.07
C ASP A 248 33.16 1.22 19.98
N ALA A 249 32.82 2.46 19.62
CA ALA A 249 31.87 3.24 20.38
C ALA A 249 30.42 2.89 20.03
N PHE A 250 29.58 2.74 21.06
CA PHE A 250 28.14 2.51 20.94
C PHE A 250 27.38 3.72 21.49
N MET A 251 26.55 4.33 20.65
CA MET A 251 25.80 5.55 21.00
C MET A 251 24.30 5.25 21.11
N VAL A 252 23.71 5.66 22.24
CA VAL A 252 22.28 5.56 22.51
C VAL A 252 21.74 6.93 22.86
N ALA A 253 20.55 7.24 22.37
CA ALA A 253 19.78 8.41 22.73
C ALA A 253 18.44 7.98 23.32
N SER A 254 17.99 8.69 24.35
CA SER A 254 16.72 8.47 25.02
C SER A 254 15.88 9.74 25.01
N GLY A 255 14.59 9.61 24.68
CA GLY A 255 13.66 10.74 24.61
C GLY A 255 13.46 11.36 23.21
N LEU A 256 13.82 10.67 22.12
CA LEU A 256 13.67 11.14 20.73
C LEU A 256 12.29 10.89 20.09
N GLY A 257 11.34 10.30 20.83
CA GLY A 257 10.08 9.78 20.28
C GLY A 257 8.81 10.08 21.08
N GLU A 258 8.88 10.94 22.10
CA GLU A 258 7.74 11.20 23.01
C GLU A 258 6.74 12.26 22.50
N ASP A 259 6.90 12.74 21.26
CA ASP A 259 6.02 13.73 20.63
C ASP A 259 4.78 13.10 19.94
N GLY A 260 4.56 11.79 20.10
CA GLY A 260 3.49 11.05 19.43
C GLY A 260 2.16 10.92 20.20
N SER A 261 1.96 11.62 21.31
CA SER A 261 0.62 11.68 21.93
C SER A 261 -0.18 12.80 21.25
N GLU A 262 -1.12 12.40 20.40
CA GLU A 262 -2.18 13.20 19.79
C GLU A 262 -2.60 14.42 20.64
N SER A 263 -2.06 15.59 20.33
CA SER A 263 -2.74 16.86 20.55
C SER A 263 -2.15 17.91 19.63
N ASP A 264 -3.05 18.53 18.85
CA ASP A 264 -2.83 19.67 17.97
C ASP A 264 -2.09 20.80 18.68
N SER A 265 -0.77 20.73 18.71
CA SER A 265 0.10 21.84 19.04
C SER A 265 1.04 22.01 17.86
N GLU A 266 1.00 23.20 17.27
CA GLU A 266 1.77 23.58 16.10
C GLU A 266 3.22 23.10 16.24
N ASP A 267 3.57 22.07 15.47
CA ASP A 267 4.94 21.62 15.29
C ASP A 267 5.77 22.85 14.96
N SER A 268 6.62 23.29 15.90
CA SER A 268 7.60 24.35 15.65
C SER A 268 8.74 23.76 14.80
N PHE A 269 8.38 23.44 13.55
CA PHE A 269 9.28 22.94 12.54
C PHE A 269 10.15 24.11 12.08
N ILE A 270 11.42 24.12 12.48
CA ILE A 270 12.40 25.02 11.88
C ILE A 270 12.72 24.49 10.48
N VAL A 271 12.01 25.00 9.47
CA VAL A 271 12.46 24.88 8.09
C VAL A 271 13.76 25.68 8.00
N LEU A 272 14.91 25.01 7.98
CA LEU A 272 16.18 25.66 7.66
C LEU A 272 16.21 25.95 6.15
N GLU A 273 15.59 27.05 5.74
CA GLU A 273 15.77 27.61 4.40
C GLU A 273 17.13 28.34 4.35
N GLY A 274 18.11 27.69 3.73
CA GLY A 274 19.40 28.32 3.45
C GLY A 274 19.28 29.35 2.34
N SER A 275 18.94 30.60 2.65
CA SER A 275 19.16 31.71 1.72
C SER A 275 20.61 32.20 1.87
N LYS A 276 21.42 32.03 0.82
CA LYS A 276 22.72 32.71 0.71
C LYS A 276 22.46 34.18 0.40
N THR A 277 22.54 35.05 1.40
CA THR A 277 22.76 36.49 1.18
C THR A 277 24.12 36.87 1.74
N ALA A 278 24.95 37.43 0.86
CA ALA A 278 26.30 37.86 1.17
C ALA A 278 26.26 39.17 1.95
N SER A 279 26.17 39.12 3.29
CA SER A 279 26.73 40.15 4.18
C SER A 279 26.59 39.72 5.66
N ARG A 280 27.71 39.79 6.38
CA ARG A 280 27.91 39.77 7.84
C ARG A 280 26.69 39.46 8.74
N GLY A 281 26.76 38.29 9.38
CA GLY A 281 26.20 38.03 10.72
C GLY A 281 24.81 37.38 10.75
N ASN A 282 24.77 36.05 10.85
CA ASN A 282 23.53 35.34 11.17
C ASN A 282 23.16 35.61 12.63
N THR A 283 22.18 36.47 12.89
CA THR A 283 21.53 36.55 14.20
C THR A 283 20.29 35.67 14.16
N PHE A 284 20.39 34.46 14.70
CA PHE A 284 19.30 33.49 14.77
C PHE A 284 18.42 33.83 15.99
N LYS A 285 17.20 34.32 15.76
CA LYS A 285 16.24 34.60 16.84
C LYS A 285 15.52 33.29 17.21
N VAL A 286 16.03 32.62 18.23
CA VAL A 286 15.32 31.52 18.91
C VAL A 286 14.30 32.14 19.86
N LYS A 287 13.00 31.95 19.58
CA LYS A 287 11.95 32.17 20.59
C LYS A 287 11.75 30.86 21.33
N SER A 288 12.28 30.79 22.54
CA SER A 288 12.00 29.71 23.49
C SER A 288 10.71 30.03 24.23
N GLU A 289 9.60 29.41 23.84
CA GLU A 289 8.40 29.36 24.68
C GLU A 289 8.45 28.11 25.56
N LYS A 290 8.34 28.33 26.87
CA LYS A 290 8.34 27.28 27.90
C LYS A 290 6.96 26.62 27.91
N PHE A 291 6.87 25.32 27.63
CA PHE A 291 5.66 24.57 27.96
C PHE A 291 5.92 23.10 28.41
N HIS A 292 5.49 22.86 29.64
CA HIS A 292 5.39 21.65 30.48
C HIS A 292 5.35 20.25 29.83
N LYS A 293 6.35 19.39 30.17
CA LYS A 293 6.22 17.91 30.32
C LYS A 293 7.34 17.30 31.21
N SER A 294 7.49 17.78 32.45
CA SER A 294 8.60 17.43 33.37
C SER A 294 8.77 15.92 33.70
N SER A 295 7.70 15.13 33.70
CA SER A 295 7.77 13.71 34.08
C SER A 295 8.42 12.80 33.03
N SER A 296 8.26 13.13 31.75
CA SER A 296 8.72 12.33 30.61
C SER A 296 10.25 12.29 30.50
N HIS A 297 10.87 13.46 30.74
CA HIS A 297 12.32 13.62 30.64
C HIS A 297 13.07 12.86 31.75
N LYS A 298 12.49 12.78 32.96
CA LYS A 298 13.06 12.00 34.07
C LYS A 298 13.06 10.49 33.77
N SER A 299 11.99 9.95 33.19
CA SER A 299 11.95 8.54 32.76
C SER A 299 12.94 8.24 31.64
N SER A 300 13.08 9.16 30.68
CA SER A 300 14.04 9.02 29.58
C SER A 300 15.48 8.99 30.08
N ALA A 301 15.84 9.90 31.00
CA ALA A 301 17.16 9.90 31.63
C ALA A 301 17.42 8.61 32.43
N LEU A 302 16.43 8.15 33.20
CA LEU A 302 16.53 6.92 33.98
C LEU A 302 16.74 5.67 33.09
N SER A 303 16.04 5.57 31.96
CA SER A 303 16.22 4.48 30.99
C SER A 303 17.65 4.43 30.45
N ALA A 304 18.22 5.58 30.09
CA ALA A 304 19.61 5.65 29.61
C ALA A 304 20.62 5.21 30.69
N ILE A 305 20.43 5.66 31.94
CA ILE A 305 21.27 5.25 33.06
C ILE A 305 21.16 3.74 33.32
N ARG A 306 19.95 3.18 33.31
CA ARG A 306 19.72 1.73 33.47
C ARG A 306 20.40 0.92 32.37
N PHE A 307 20.27 1.37 31.12
CA PHE A 307 20.99 0.77 30.00
C PHE A 307 22.49 0.81 30.23
N GLY A 308 23.06 1.95 30.61
CA GLY A 308 24.50 2.05 30.85
C GLY A 308 25.01 1.11 31.95
N TYR A 309 24.25 0.90 33.02
CA TYR A 309 24.60 -0.08 34.06
C TYR A 309 24.53 -1.51 33.55
N ALA A 310 23.49 -1.84 32.77
CA ALA A 310 23.36 -3.15 32.15
C ALA A 310 24.49 -3.41 31.15
N ALA A 311 24.84 -2.43 30.33
CA ALA A 311 25.95 -2.49 29.37
C ALA A 311 27.30 -2.67 30.05
N LEU A 312 27.56 -2.00 31.18
CA LEU A 312 28.78 -2.20 31.98
C LEU A 312 28.89 -3.65 32.49
N ARG A 313 27.79 -4.19 33.01
CA ARG A 313 27.73 -5.57 33.50
C ARG A 313 27.93 -6.56 32.35
N GLU A 314 27.29 -6.34 31.22
CA GLU A 314 27.37 -7.22 30.07
C GLU A 314 28.75 -7.17 29.41
N ALA A 315 29.35 -6.00 29.26
CA ALA A 315 30.74 -5.89 28.81
C ALA A 315 31.67 -6.69 29.73
N SER A 316 31.47 -6.59 31.05
CA SER A 316 32.28 -7.34 32.02
C SER A 316 32.10 -8.86 31.97
N SER A 317 31.10 -9.40 31.27
CA SER A 317 30.91 -10.85 31.07
C SER A 317 31.74 -11.37 29.87
N HIS A 318 32.17 -10.48 28.96
CA HIS A 318 32.83 -10.83 27.71
C HIS A 318 34.36 -10.77 27.81
N VAL A 319 35.05 -11.66 27.09
CA VAL A 319 36.51 -11.68 26.96
C VAL A 319 36.89 -11.16 25.57
N MET A 320 37.81 -10.20 25.52
CA MET A 320 38.34 -9.67 24.26
C MET A 320 39.27 -10.69 23.57
N PRO A 321 39.45 -10.63 22.25
CA PRO A 321 40.37 -11.48 21.48
C PRO A 321 41.80 -11.56 22.03
N ASN A 322 42.29 -10.50 22.70
CA ASN A 322 43.60 -10.48 23.35
C ASN A 322 43.64 -11.21 24.71
N GLY A 323 42.55 -11.89 25.10
CA GLY A 323 42.41 -12.64 26.35
C GLY A 323 42.12 -11.79 27.60
N LYS A 324 42.01 -10.46 27.47
CA LYS A 324 41.67 -9.57 28.60
C LYS A 324 40.15 -9.48 28.77
N GLN A 325 39.71 -9.24 30.01
CA GLN A 325 38.30 -8.96 30.26
C GLN A 325 37.89 -7.66 29.56
N CYS A 326 36.76 -7.68 28.87
CA CYS A 326 36.20 -6.48 28.27
C CYS A 326 35.78 -5.50 29.37
N GLN A 327 36.18 -4.25 29.19
CA GLN A 327 35.77 -3.13 30.03
C GLN A 327 35.37 -2.01 29.08
N ILE A 328 34.27 -1.34 29.42
CA ILE A 328 33.84 -0.15 28.69
C ILE A 328 33.92 1.07 29.60
N ARG A 329 34.11 2.23 29.00
CA ARG A 329 33.78 3.52 29.62
C ARG A 329 32.38 3.91 29.19
N VAL A 330 31.61 4.52 30.09
CA VAL A 330 30.29 5.07 29.77
C VAL A 330 30.23 6.54 30.17
N GLY A 331 29.69 7.38 29.30
CA GLY A 331 29.46 8.79 29.53
C GLY A 331 28.02 9.18 29.22
N VAL A 332 27.37 9.94 30.11
CA VAL A 332 25.96 10.30 29.98
C VAL A 332 25.74 11.79 30.23
N HIS A 333 25.01 12.44 29.33
CA HIS A 333 24.59 13.82 29.49
C HIS A 333 23.20 14.07 28.89
N THR A 334 22.46 15.02 29.48
CA THR A 334 21.10 15.37 29.08
C THR A 334 21.04 16.82 28.64
N GLY A 335 20.41 17.08 27.50
CA GLY A 335 20.20 18.42 26.98
C GLY A 335 19.51 18.41 25.62
N ASP A 336 19.49 19.57 24.97
CA ASP A 336 18.78 19.76 23.72
C ASP A 336 19.61 19.28 22.53
N VAL A 337 18.97 18.58 21.59
CA VAL A 337 19.61 18.07 20.38
C VAL A 337 18.78 18.37 19.15
N CYS A 338 19.46 18.72 18.06
CA CYS A 338 18.86 18.77 16.74
C CYS A 338 19.05 17.42 16.05
N SER A 339 17.98 16.78 15.63
CA SER A 339 18.04 15.56 14.83
C SER A 339 17.77 15.86 13.36
N GLY A 340 18.35 15.07 12.45
CA GLY A 340 17.99 15.17 11.05
C GLY A 340 18.65 14.16 10.13
N VAL A 341 18.09 14.03 8.93
CA VAL A 341 18.64 13.14 7.89
C VAL A 341 19.62 13.88 7.01
N VAL A 342 20.87 13.42 6.99
CA VAL A 342 21.97 14.03 6.23
C VAL A 342 22.36 13.15 5.05
N GLY A 343 22.51 13.78 3.87
CA GLY A 343 22.95 13.12 2.64
C GLY A 343 21.82 12.50 1.83
N SER A 344 22.11 12.20 0.55
CA SER A 344 21.12 11.71 -0.42
C SER A 344 21.33 10.27 -0.87
N ARG A 345 22.58 9.78 -0.92
CA ARG A 345 22.91 8.41 -1.37
C ARG A 345 22.99 7.40 -0.23
N MET A 346 23.46 7.82 0.95
CA MET A 346 23.47 7.04 2.19
C MET A 346 22.93 7.95 3.29
N PRO A 347 21.61 8.18 3.31
CA PRO A 347 20.99 9.05 4.29
C PRO A 347 21.22 8.48 5.69
N ARG A 348 21.84 9.27 6.56
CA ARG A 348 22.06 8.93 7.97
C ARG A 348 21.21 9.84 8.85
N TYR A 349 20.53 9.25 9.83
CA TYR A 349 19.87 10.04 10.86
C TYR A 349 20.89 10.40 11.93
N CYS A 350 21.23 11.68 12.00
CA CYS A 350 22.26 12.19 12.89
C CYS A 350 21.64 13.06 13.98
N LEU A 351 22.30 13.09 15.13
CA LEU A 351 22.06 14.04 16.21
C LEU A 351 23.19 15.06 16.24
N PHE A 352 22.83 16.34 16.34
CA PHE A 352 23.75 17.47 16.43
C PHE A 352 23.41 18.32 17.64
N GLY A 353 24.44 18.88 18.27
CA GLY A 353 24.28 19.81 19.40
C GLY A 353 25.42 19.66 20.40
N ASP A 354 25.55 20.66 21.27
CA ASP A 354 26.56 20.64 22.33
C ASP A 354 26.35 19.47 23.28
N THR A 355 25.11 19.02 23.48
CA THR A 355 24.79 17.84 24.30
C THR A 355 25.50 16.57 23.82
N VAL A 356 25.61 16.35 22.50
CA VAL A 356 26.33 15.19 21.94
C VAL A 356 27.82 15.29 22.24
N ASN A 357 28.39 16.48 22.08
CA ASN A 357 29.81 16.73 22.35
C ASN A 357 30.14 16.59 23.85
N THR A 358 29.28 17.09 24.73
CA THR A 358 29.45 16.94 26.18
C THR A 358 29.32 15.49 26.62
N ALA A 359 28.35 14.73 26.10
CA ALA A 359 28.22 13.30 26.38
C ALA A 359 29.45 12.50 25.95
N SER A 360 30.00 12.80 24.76
CA SER A 360 31.26 12.20 24.30
C SER A 360 32.44 12.55 25.21
N ARG A 361 32.52 13.80 25.70
CA ARG A 361 33.54 14.18 26.69
C ARG A 361 33.40 13.40 28.00
N MET A 362 32.17 13.26 28.51
CA MET A 362 31.89 12.46 29.71
C MET A 362 32.35 11.01 29.54
N GLU A 363 32.24 10.42 28.35
CA GLU A 363 32.78 9.07 28.10
C GLU A 363 34.30 9.10 28.12
N SER A 364 34.91 10.02 27.37
CA SER A 364 36.36 10.08 27.20
C SER A 364 37.13 10.33 28.50
N THR A 365 36.52 11.04 29.46
CA THR A 365 37.08 11.31 30.79
C THR A 365 36.69 10.27 31.84
N SER A 366 35.83 9.32 31.50
CA SER A 366 35.35 8.29 32.43
C SER A 366 36.46 7.27 32.74
N LEU A 367 36.32 6.58 33.87
CA LEU A 367 37.23 5.50 34.25
C LEU A 367 36.77 4.16 33.64
N PRO A 368 37.70 3.25 33.30
CA PRO A 368 37.36 1.89 32.86
C PRO A 368 36.38 1.18 33.81
N GLY A 369 35.31 0.62 33.25
CA GLY A 369 34.28 -0.08 34.01
C GLY A 369 33.36 0.83 34.85
N ARG A 370 33.37 2.15 34.58
CA ARG A 370 32.50 3.12 35.24
C ARG A 370 31.65 3.92 34.27
N MET A 371 30.60 4.51 34.83
CA MET A 371 29.75 5.48 34.16
C MET A 371 29.99 6.87 34.77
N GLN A 372 30.32 7.83 33.91
CA GLN A 372 30.37 9.24 34.26
C GLN A 372 29.09 9.91 33.80
N VAL A 373 28.46 10.69 34.69
CA VAL A 373 27.17 11.31 34.47
C VAL A 373 27.31 12.81 34.76
N SER A 374 26.85 13.65 33.83
CA SER A 374 26.83 15.10 34.03
C SER A 374 25.90 15.54 35.17
N GLU A 375 26.12 16.73 35.72
CA GLU A 375 25.28 17.31 36.78
C GLU A 375 23.81 17.44 36.34
N GLU A 376 23.58 17.83 35.09
CA GLU A 376 22.24 17.98 34.52
C GLU A 376 21.48 16.65 34.55
N THR A 377 22.09 15.56 34.06
CA THR A 377 21.49 14.22 34.11
C THR A 377 21.32 13.73 35.54
N GLN A 378 22.31 13.99 36.41
CA GLN A 378 22.25 13.57 37.81
C GLN A 378 21.07 14.24 38.53
N SER A 379 20.81 15.52 38.28
CA SER A 379 19.70 16.26 38.88
C SER A 379 18.34 15.61 38.56
N LEU A 380 18.15 15.12 37.33
CA LEU A 380 16.92 14.47 36.87
C LEU A 380 16.65 13.12 37.52
N VAL A 381 17.72 12.39 37.83
CA VAL A 381 17.67 10.99 38.25
C VAL A 381 17.87 10.82 39.77
N SER A 382 18.39 11.85 40.45
CA SER A 382 18.71 11.86 41.88
C SER A 382 17.54 11.49 42.81
N GLU A 383 16.31 11.83 42.42
CA GLU A 383 15.07 11.52 43.15
C GLU A 383 14.52 10.11 42.87
N LEU A 384 14.96 9.46 41.79
CA LEU A 384 14.36 8.22 41.27
C LEU A 384 15.21 6.96 41.52
N ILE A 385 16.51 7.10 41.74
CA ILE A 385 17.38 5.96 42.06
C ILE A 385 17.23 5.58 43.53
N SER A 386 16.82 4.32 43.75
CA SER A 386 16.73 3.75 45.10
C SER A 386 18.13 3.61 45.73
N PRO A 387 18.27 3.74 47.07
CA PRO A 387 19.57 3.54 47.76
C PRO A 387 20.22 2.18 47.48
N SER A 388 19.43 1.15 47.16
CA SER A 388 19.89 -0.19 46.77
C SER A 388 20.62 -0.24 45.42
N GLU A 389 20.23 0.59 44.46
CA GLU A 389 20.94 0.72 43.17
C GLU A 389 22.24 1.52 43.32
N ARG A 390 22.31 2.45 44.29
CA ARG A 390 23.57 3.14 44.66
C ARG A 390 24.58 2.22 45.36
N ALA A 391 24.11 1.19 46.06
CA ALA A 391 24.94 0.29 46.87
C ALA A 391 25.62 -0.86 46.10
N LEU A 392 25.24 -1.09 44.84
CA LEU A 392 25.98 -2.01 43.95
C LEU A 392 27.38 -1.50 43.61
N ASP A 393 27.66 -0.23 43.88
CA ASP A 393 28.96 0.39 43.72
C ASP A 393 29.64 0.53 45.10
N GLY A 394 30.25 -0.56 45.58
CA GLY A 394 31.12 -0.58 46.76
C GLY A 394 32.41 0.27 46.60
N LYS A 395 32.43 1.26 45.70
CA LYS A 395 33.50 2.24 45.53
C LYS A 395 32.89 3.62 45.26
N SER A 396 32.44 4.24 46.35
CA SER A 396 32.29 5.69 46.57
C SER A 396 32.10 6.54 45.31
N TYR A 397 30.89 7.05 45.14
CA TYR A 397 30.66 8.34 44.49
C TYR A 397 31.51 9.40 45.22
N ASP A 398 32.66 9.73 44.67
CA ASP A 398 33.28 11.03 44.94
C ASP A 398 32.66 11.99 43.92
N GLY A 399 31.77 12.86 44.41
CA GLY A 399 31.17 13.94 43.64
C GLY A 399 32.15 15.08 43.41
N SER A 400 33.33 14.78 42.87
CA SER A 400 34.29 15.78 42.43
C SER A 400 34.33 15.81 40.90
N VAL A 401 34.12 17.04 40.43
CA VAL A 401 34.11 17.56 39.05
C VAL A 401 35.32 17.12 38.25
#